data_AF-A0A255QP79-F1
#
_entry.id   AF-A0A255QP79-F1
#
_cell.length_a   1.000
_cell.length_b   1.000
_cell.length_c   1.000
_cell.angle_alpha   90.00
_cell.angle_beta   90.00
_cell.angle_gamma   90.00
#
_symmetry.space_group_name_H-M   'P 1'
#
loop_
_entity.id
_entity.type
_entity.pdbx_description
1 polymer ?
#
loop_
_entity_poly.entity_id
_entity_poly.type
_entity_poly.pdbx_seq_one_letter_code
_entity_poly.pdbx_strand_id
1 'polypeptide(L)'
;MFTEAVGVLEMIARNPNEKRFYDARLKMQRDEQARLDAAEAIGEARGQAIGEARGKAIGEERGALIGRVEILQSLVGDVQHSFDQLRALSTEELAEVEVLLQQRLRDRD
;
A
#
# COMPACT_ATOMS: atom_id res chain seq x y z
N MET A 1 -23.66 32.60 -5.57
CA MET A 1 -24.75 31.66 -5.94
C MET A 1 -25.85 32.34 -6.75
N PHE A 2 -26.35 33.54 -6.38
CA PHE A 2 -27.44 34.20 -7.13
C PHE A 2 -27.03 34.82 -8.48
N THR A 3 -25.77 35.22 -8.66
CA THR A 3 -25.27 35.90 -9.87
C THR A 3 -25.16 34.98 -11.09
N GLU A 4 -24.71 33.73 -10.91
CA GLU A 4 -24.66 32.74 -12.01
C GLU A 4 -26.06 32.34 -12.49
N ALA A 5 -27.00 32.16 -11.55
CA ALA A 5 -28.37 31.78 -11.88
C ALA A 5 -29.09 32.86 -12.71
N VAL A 6 -28.88 34.15 -12.40
CA VAL A 6 -29.43 35.27 -13.18
C VAL A 6 -28.81 35.33 -14.58
N GLY A 7 -27.50 35.15 -14.70
CA GLY A 7 -26.82 35.13 -16.01
C GLY A 7 -27.26 33.98 -16.91
N VAL A 8 -27.51 32.79 -16.35
CA VAL A 8 -28.04 31.64 -17.11
C VAL A 8 -29.47 31.92 -17.58
N LEU A 9 -30.31 32.56 -16.76
CA LEU A 9 -31.68 32.93 -17.14
C LEU A 9 -31.72 34.00 -18.25
N GLU A 10 -30.83 34.99 -18.21
CA GLU A 10 -30.68 35.99 -19.28
C GLU A 10 -30.20 35.36 -20.60
N MET A 11 -29.31 34.37 -20.53
CA MET A 11 -28.81 33.64 -21.71
C MET A 11 -29.92 32.80 -22.36
N ILE A 12 -30.79 32.17 -21.54
CA ILE A 12 -31.97 31.43 -22.02
C ILE A 12 -32.98 32.37 -22.70
N ALA A 13 -33.19 33.56 -22.13
CA ALA A 13 -34.14 34.54 -22.66
C ALA A 13 -33.71 35.12 -24.02
N ARG A 14 -32.40 35.16 -24.32
CA ARG A 14 -31.88 35.64 -25.61
C ARG A 14 -31.73 34.56 -26.66
N ASN A 15 -31.26 33.35 -26.32
CA ASN A 15 -31.06 32.27 -27.31
C ASN A 15 -31.03 30.86 -26.66
N PRO A 16 -32.05 30.00 -26.91
CA PRO A 16 -32.08 28.63 -26.38
C PRO A 16 -30.88 27.75 -26.77
N ASN A 17 -30.21 28.04 -27.89
CA ASN A 17 -29.04 27.27 -28.33
C ASN A 17 -27.79 27.58 -27.49
N GLU A 18 -27.63 28.82 -27.00
CA GLU A 18 -26.50 29.20 -26.15
C GLU A 18 -26.53 28.47 -24.81
N LYS A 19 -27.72 28.29 -24.23
CA LYS A 19 -27.92 27.43 -23.05
C LYS A 19 -27.44 26.01 -23.30
N ARG A 20 -27.80 25.41 -24.44
CA ARG A 20 -27.40 24.04 -24.79
C ARG A 20 -25.88 23.91 -24.90
N PHE A 21 -25.20 24.88 -25.52
CA PHE A 21 -23.74 24.88 -25.62
C PHE A 21 -23.06 25.06 -24.26
N TYR A 22 -23.60 25.91 -23.39
CA TYR A 22 -23.13 26.09 -22.02
C TYR A 22 -23.28 24.81 -21.18
N ASP A 23 -24.48 24.22 -21.18
CA ASP A 23 -24.77 22.98 -20.45
C ASP A 23 -23.89 21.82 -20.96
N ALA A 24 -23.67 21.73 -22.27
CA ALA A 24 -22.79 20.73 -22.88
C ALA A 24 -21.32 20.91 -22.45
N ARG A 25 -20.84 22.16 -22.39
CA ARG A 25 -19.48 22.47 -21.92
C ARG A 25 -19.32 22.12 -20.44
N LEU A 26 -20.30 22.48 -19.62
CA LEU A 26 -20.28 22.18 -18.19
C LEU A 26 -20.31 20.68 -17.93
N LYS A 27 -21.11 19.93 -18.70
CA LYS A 27 -21.11 18.47 -18.65
C LYS A 27 -19.75 17.90 -19.01
N MET A 28 -19.14 18.36 -20.10
CA MET A 28 -17.81 17.90 -20.53
C MET A 28 -16.75 18.16 -19.45
N GLN A 29 -16.75 19.32 -18.81
CA GLN A 29 -15.84 19.63 -17.70
C GLN A 29 -16.05 18.70 -16.50
N ARG A 30 -17.30 18.40 -16.16
CA ARG A 30 -17.62 17.48 -15.06
C ARG A 30 -17.26 16.04 -15.37
N ASP A 31 -17.51 15.58 -16.60
CA ASP A 31 -17.16 14.23 -17.03
C ASP A 31 -15.63 14.04 -17.00
N GLU A 32 -14.87 15.06 -17.43
CA GLU A 32 -13.41 15.03 -17.36
C GLU A 32 -12.91 15.07 -15.90
N GLN A 33 -13.48 15.95 -15.06
CA GLN A 33 -13.11 16.00 -13.65
C GLN A 33 -13.40 14.65 -12.96
N ALA A 34 -14.58 14.07 -13.17
CA ALA A 34 -14.95 12.79 -12.61
C ALA A 34 -14.02 11.65 -13.08
N ARG A 35 -13.55 11.72 -14.33
CA ARG A 35 -12.57 10.77 -14.85
C ARG A 35 -11.22 10.90 -14.16
N LEU A 36 -10.75 12.13 -13.92
CA LEU A 36 -9.50 12.39 -13.21
C LEU A 36 -9.57 11.92 -11.77
N ASP A 37 -10.65 12.28 -11.06
CA ASP A 37 -10.89 11.87 -9.68
C ASP A 37 -10.95 10.34 -9.56
N ALA A 38 -11.61 9.67 -10.51
CA ALA A 38 -11.66 8.21 -10.54
C ALA A 38 -10.28 7.58 -10.81
N ALA A 39 -9.46 8.17 -11.67
CA ALA A 39 -8.11 7.69 -11.95
C ALA A 39 -7.20 7.83 -10.72
N GLU A 40 -7.30 8.94 -9.99
CA GLU A 40 -6.58 9.16 -8.74
C GLU A 40 -7.01 8.15 -7.67
N ALA A 41 -8.32 8.01 -7.43
CA ALA A 41 -8.85 7.05 -6.46
C ALA A 41 -8.43 5.60 -6.75
N ILE A 42 -8.42 5.19 -8.03
CA ILE A 42 -7.93 3.86 -8.43
C ILE A 42 -6.42 3.74 -8.17
N GLY A 43 -5.66 4.80 -8.45
CA GLY A 43 -4.22 4.85 -8.20
C GLY A 43 -3.89 4.66 -6.71
N GLU A 44 -4.54 5.43 -5.85
CA GLU A 44 -4.39 5.33 -4.39
C GLU A 44 -4.78 3.95 -3.86
N ALA A 45 -5.96 3.45 -4.25
CA ALA A 45 -6.44 2.14 -3.81
C ALA A 45 -5.49 1.01 -4.23
N ARG A 46 -4.95 1.06 -5.45
CA ARG A 46 -3.94 0.10 -5.92
C ARG A 46 -2.63 0.23 -5.15
N GLY A 47 -2.18 1.46 -4.92
CA GLY A 47 -0.96 1.74 -4.16
C GLY A 47 -1.04 1.17 -2.74
N GLN A 48 -2.14 1.43 -2.04
CA GLN A 48 -2.41 0.88 -0.71
C GLN A 48 -2.45 -0.64 -0.71
N ALA A 49 -3.25 -1.25 -1.61
CA ALA A 49 -3.37 -2.70 -1.68
C ALA A 49 -2.02 -3.39 -1.96
N ILE A 50 -1.21 -2.84 -2.86
CA ILE A 50 0.14 -3.37 -3.15
C ILE A 50 1.06 -3.19 -1.94
N GLY A 51 1.04 -2.02 -1.31
CA GLY A 51 1.86 -1.72 -0.13
C GLY A 51 1.55 -2.65 1.04
N GLU A 52 0.27 -2.82 1.37
CA GLU A 52 -0.18 -3.73 2.42
C GLU A 52 0.18 -5.18 2.12
N ALA A 53 -0.09 -5.65 0.89
CA ALA A 53 0.22 -7.03 0.50
C ALA A 53 1.73 -7.32 0.61
N ARG A 54 2.58 -6.39 0.12
CA ARG A 54 4.04 -6.53 0.22
C ARG A 54 4.53 -6.46 1.66
N GLY A 55 4.05 -5.48 2.42
CA GLY A 55 4.44 -5.30 3.81
C GLY A 55 4.08 -6.51 4.67
N LYS A 56 2.88 -7.07 4.46
CA LYS A 56 2.44 -8.29 5.13
C LYS A 56 3.30 -9.49 4.75
N ALA A 57 3.54 -9.72 3.45
CA ALA A 57 4.36 -10.84 3.00
C ALA A 57 5.79 -10.79 3.58
N ILE A 58 6.44 -9.62 3.52
CA ILE A 58 7.78 -9.43 4.08
C ILE A 58 7.77 -9.63 5.60
N GLY A 59 6.77 -9.09 6.29
CA GLY A 59 6.62 -9.24 7.74
C GLY A 59 6.42 -10.68 8.18
N GLU A 60 5.57 -11.43 7.47
CA GLU A 60 5.30 -12.84 7.73
C GLU A 60 6.55 -13.71 7.49
N GLU A 61 7.25 -13.51 6.37
CA GLU A 61 8.49 -14.24 6.06
C GLU A 61 9.57 -14.00 7.12
N ARG A 62 9.78 -12.73 7.49
CA ARG A 62 10.77 -12.36 8.50
C ARG A 62 10.40 -12.86 9.88
N GLY A 63 9.12 -12.79 10.26
CA GLY A 63 8.63 -13.34 11.52
C GLY A 63 8.82 -14.86 11.60
N ALA A 64 8.55 -15.57 10.50
CA ALA A 64 8.79 -17.01 10.43
C ALA A 64 10.28 -17.36 10.57
N LEU A 65 11.18 -16.59 9.94
CA LEU A 65 12.62 -16.76 10.08
C LEU A 65 13.10 -16.56 11.52
N ILE A 66 12.66 -15.49 12.20
CA ILE A 66 12.96 -15.24 13.62
C ILE A 66 12.50 -16.42 14.48
N GLY A 67 11.27 -16.91 14.28
CA GLY A 67 10.76 -18.05 15.02
C GLY A 67 11.55 -19.34 14.80
N ARG A 68 12.00 -19.61 13.57
CA ARG A 68 12.88 -20.76 13.28
C ARG A 68 14.21 -20.63 14.01
N VAL A 69 14.85 -19.47 13.96
CA VAL A 69 16.10 -19.21 14.68
C VAL A 69 15.92 -19.42 16.18
N GLU A 70 14.85 -18.89 16.78
CA GLU A 70 14.57 -19.05 18.22
C GLU A 70 14.43 -20.52 18.63
N ILE A 71 13.72 -21.33 17.83
CA ILE A 71 13.60 -22.77 18.04
C ILE A 71 14.97 -23.45 17.93
N LEU A 72 15.75 -23.13 16.89
CA LEU A 72 17.08 -23.73 16.69
C LEU A 72 18.03 -23.41 17.85
N GLN A 73 18.05 -22.17 18.35
CA GLN A 73 18.82 -21.79 19.54
C GLN A 73 18.45 -22.66 20.76
N SER A 74 17.14 -22.90 20.95
CA SER A 74 16.62 -23.73 22.04
C SER A 74 17.02 -25.19 21.90
N LEU A 75 17.00 -25.74 20.68
CA LEU A 75 17.42 -27.12 20.39
C LEU A 75 18.92 -27.33 20.54
N VAL A 76 19.74 -26.36 20.10
CA VAL A 76 21.19 -26.37 20.33
C VAL A 76 21.50 -26.20 21.83
N GLY A 77 20.58 -25.64 22.61
CA GLY A 77 20.75 -25.37 24.03
C GLY A 77 21.66 -24.16 24.30
N ASP A 78 21.81 -23.29 23.30
CA ASP A 78 22.63 -22.08 23.36
C ASP A 78 21.78 -20.90 22.87
N VAL A 79 21.16 -20.19 23.82
CA VAL A 79 20.37 -18.99 23.54
C VAL A 79 21.32 -17.82 23.35
N GLN A 80 21.89 -17.72 22.15
CA GLN A 80 22.84 -16.67 21.81
C GLN A 80 22.16 -15.30 21.69
N HIS A 81 20.94 -15.25 21.15
CA HIS A 81 20.23 -14.00 20.88
C HIS A 81 18.83 -14.02 21.50
N SER A 82 18.45 -12.92 22.14
CA SER A 82 17.07 -12.69 22.57
C SER A 82 16.17 -12.37 21.37
N PHE A 83 14.86 -12.49 21.56
CA PHE A 83 13.88 -12.14 20.53
C PHE A 83 14.04 -10.70 20.01
N ASP A 84 14.30 -9.73 20.89
CA ASP A 84 14.52 -8.33 20.51
C ASP A 84 15.80 -8.13 19.68
N GLN A 85 16.85 -8.90 19.98
CA GLN A 85 18.09 -8.91 19.20
C GLN A 85 17.86 -9.51 17.81
N LEU A 86 17.15 -10.65 17.72
CA LEU A 86 16.77 -11.25 16.44
C LEU A 86 15.93 -10.29 15.60
N ARG A 87 15.02 -9.53 16.22
CA ARG A 87 14.20 -8.54 15.52
C ARG A 87 15.03 -7.40 14.92
N ALA A 88 16.13 -7.04 15.58
CA ALA A 88 17.04 -5.96 15.16
C ALA A 88 17.97 -6.35 14.01
N LEU A 89 18.26 -7.65 13.84
CA LEU A 89 19.08 -8.17 12.75
C LEU A 89 18.38 -8.02 11.39
N SER A 90 19.13 -7.76 10.32
CA SER A 90 18.64 -7.85 8.94
C SER A 90 18.17 -9.26 8.58
N THR A 91 17.43 -9.38 7.47
CA THR A 91 16.91 -10.70 7.04
C THR A 91 18.05 -11.62 6.61
N GLU A 92 19.09 -11.04 6.03
CA GLU A 92 20.33 -11.71 5.64
C GLU A 92 21.09 -12.22 6.85
N GLU A 93 21.31 -11.36 7.86
CA GLU A 93 21.96 -11.76 9.13
C GLU A 93 21.18 -12.87 9.84
N LEU A 94 19.85 -12.79 9.86
CA LEU A 94 19.00 -13.86 10.42
C LEU A 94 19.16 -15.19 9.67
N ALA A 95 19.28 -15.14 8.34
CA ALA A 95 19.49 -16.35 7.53
C ALA A 95 20.89 -16.96 7.78
N GLU A 96 21.91 -16.12 7.96
CA GLU A 96 23.25 -16.59 8.35
C GLU A 96 23.23 -17.27 9.72
N VAL A 97 22.54 -16.67 10.70
CA VAL A 97 22.36 -17.27 12.03
C VAL A 97 21.60 -18.60 11.94
N GLU A 98 20.53 -18.68 11.13
CA GLU A 98 19.80 -19.93 10.88
C GLU A 98 20.73 -21.04 10.37
N VAL A 99 21.54 -20.75 9.35
CA VAL A 99 22.50 -21.71 8.77
C VAL A 99 23.52 -22.17 9.80
N LEU A 100 24.09 -21.24 10.58
CA LEU A 100 25.07 -21.57 11.62
C LEU A 100 24.48 -22.49 12.69
N LEU A 101 23.26 -22.23 13.14
CA LEU A 101 22.59 -23.06 14.14
C LEU A 101 22.23 -24.45 13.58
N GLN A 102 21.79 -24.53 12.33
CA GLN A 102 21.53 -25.82 11.65
C GLN A 102 22.81 -26.67 11.54
N GLN A 103 23.94 -26.05 11.20
CA GLN A 103 25.24 -26.73 11.15
C GLN A 103 25.64 -27.26 12.52
N ARG A 104 25.56 -26.43 13.57
CA ARG A 104 25.86 -26.86 14.95
C ARG A 104 24.97 -28.01 15.42
N LEU A 105 23.69 -28.01 15.05
CA LEU A 105 22.78 -29.10 15.39
C LEU A 105 23.22 -30.40 14.72
N ARG A 106 23.59 -30.33 13.44
CA ARG A 106 24.04 -31.48 12.65
C ARG A 106 25.39 -32.04 13.12
N ASP A 107 26.30 -31.20 13.58
CA ASP A 107 27.60 -31.64 14.12
C ASP A 107 27.46 -32.29 15.52
N ARG A 108 26.26 -32.22 16.11
CA ARG A 108 25.95 -32.74 17.45
C ARG A 108 25.34 -34.15 17.42
N ASP A 109 24.78 -34.55 16.28
CA ASP A 109 24.25 -35.88 15.97
C ASP A 109 25.36 -36.82 15.47
#